data_AF-A0AAU6I094-F1
#
_entry.id   AF-A0AAU6I094-F1
#
_cell.length_a   1.000
_cell.length_b   1.000
_cell.length_c   1.000
_cell.angle_alpha   90.00
_cell.angle_beta   90.00
_cell.angle_gamma   90.00
#
_symmetry.space_group_name_H-M   'P 1'
#
loop_
_entity.id
_entity.type
_entity.pdbx_description
1 polymer ?
#
loop_
_entity_poly.entity_id
_entity_poly.type
_entity_poly.pdbx_seq_one_letter_code
_entity_poly.pdbx_strand_id
1 'polypeptide(L)'
;MITEKLPLRDTNGHVIPRYDEAEVHRFDDMEAWVSAPTATCTVCDSHPRFQVAGNVVEVLDPCPYPNGITTKIALSVPSGKLIVTDTLRPVYWWDRHAVAADYNSTLGQAQAVEAMAALGCAFGPILHGAGLYRTGPDSYIIANTDLDENDDPSIPGATRLANISADVWTYSIADFEHWKARGGDPASLDSFDAIVDVAPGVYEFTHHSGERSFVGDASGTVIFAHVERIA
;
A
#
# COMPACT_ATOMS: atom_id res chain seq x y z
N MET A 1 -13.91 29.60 28.24
CA MET A 1 -13.44 28.74 27.13
C MET A 1 -14.00 29.31 25.85
N ILE A 2 -13.12 29.80 24.98
CA ILE A 2 -13.47 30.22 23.63
C ILE A 2 -12.99 29.11 22.71
N THR A 3 -13.88 28.59 21.87
CA THR A 3 -13.53 27.64 20.82
C THR A 3 -13.66 28.35 19.48
N GLU A 4 -12.59 28.36 18.71
CA GLU A 4 -12.54 28.91 17.36
C GLU A 4 -11.98 27.90 16.37
N LYS A 5 -12.34 28.03 15.10
CA LYS A 5 -11.72 27.27 14.02
C LYS A 5 -10.70 28.15 13.32
N LEU A 6 -9.45 27.72 13.30
CA LEU A 6 -8.38 28.41 12.60
C LEU A 6 -7.91 27.55 11.42
N PRO A 7 -7.57 28.15 10.27
CA PRO A 7 -7.02 27.40 9.15
C PRO A 7 -5.72 26.68 9.55
N LEU A 8 -5.61 25.42 9.15
CA LEU A 8 -4.37 24.65 9.25
C LEU A 8 -3.49 25.03 8.07
N ARG A 9 -2.37 25.70 8.34
CA ARG A 9 -1.37 26.08 7.34
C ARG A 9 -0.06 25.39 7.62
N ASP A 10 0.69 25.11 6.56
CA ASP A 10 1.98 24.44 6.63
C ASP A 10 1.93 23.14 7.47
N THR A 11 1.54 22.05 6.82
CA THR A 11 1.51 20.74 7.48
C THR A 11 2.90 20.15 7.67
N ASN A 12 3.97 20.85 7.28
CA ASN A 12 5.34 20.36 7.39
C ASN A 12 5.52 18.96 6.77
N GLY A 13 4.85 18.75 5.64
CA GLY A 13 4.85 17.49 4.88
C GLY A 13 3.87 16.42 5.39
N HIS A 14 3.20 16.63 6.53
CA HIS A 14 2.19 15.69 7.01
C HIS A 14 0.94 15.68 6.12
N VAL A 15 0.29 14.52 6.05
CA VAL A 15 -1.05 14.35 5.46
C VAL A 15 -2.03 14.16 6.60
N ILE A 16 -2.80 15.19 6.88
CA ILE A 16 -3.76 15.19 7.99
C ILE A 16 -5.17 15.12 7.39
N PRO A 17 -5.87 13.98 7.48
CA PRO A 17 -7.10 13.76 6.73
C PRO A 17 -8.24 14.62 7.29
N ARG A 18 -8.96 15.32 6.41
CA ARG A 18 -10.19 16.09 6.72
C ARG A 18 -9.99 17.35 7.58
N TYR A 19 -8.79 17.95 7.61
CA TYR A 19 -8.55 19.20 8.34
C TYR A 19 -7.90 20.26 7.45
N ASP A 20 -8.74 21.12 6.85
CA ASP A 20 -8.31 22.43 6.34
C ASP A 20 -8.30 23.48 7.49
N GLU A 21 -8.95 23.15 8.60
CA GLU A 21 -9.08 23.96 9.81
C GLU A 21 -8.87 23.09 11.04
N ALA A 22 -8.36 23.67 12.12
CA ALA A 22 -8.20 23.03 13.42
C ALA A 22 -9.03 23.76 14.48
N GLU A 23 -9.60 23.00 15.42
CA GLU A 23 -10.31 23.56 16.56
C GLU A 23 -9.31 24.00 17.64
N VAL A 24 -9.35 25.29 17.95
CA VAL A 24 -8.47 25.93 18.93
C VAL A 24 -9.30 26.33 20.13
N HIS A 25 -8.90 25.85 21.30
CA HIS A 25 -9.55 26.12 22.57
C HIS A 25 -8.66 27.06 23.37
N ARG A 26 -9.20 28.23 23.72
CA ARG A 26 -8.52 29.23 24.56
C ARG A 26 -9.21 29.29 25.93
N PHE A 27 -8.39 29.23 26.97
CA PHE A 27 -8.77 29.50 28.34
C PHE A 27 -8.00 30.75 28.79
N ASP A 28 -8.64 31.59 29.59
CA ASP A 28 -8.24 33.00 29.78
C ASP A 28 -6.76 33.19 30.19
N ASP A 29 -6.15 32.22 30.86
CA ASP A 29 -4.74 32.23 31.29
C ASP A 29 -3.94 30.97 30.87
N MET A 30 -4.40 30.21 29.88
CA MET A 30 -3.69 29.00 29.40
C MET A 30 -3.23 29.14 27.96
N GLU A 31 -2.15 28.41 27.64
CA GLU A 31 -1.76 28.20 26.26
C GLU A 31 -2.94 27.62 25.46
N ALA A 32 -3.11 28.13 24.24
CA ALA A 32 -4.17 27.67 23.36
C ALA A 32 -3.95 26.17 23.06
N TRP A 33 -4.99 25.38 23.29
CA TRP A 33 -4.96 23.95 23.01
C TRP A 33 -5.61 23.69 21.65
N VAL A 34 -4.86 23.09 20.74
CA VAL A 34 -5.39 22.64 19.45
C VAL A 34 -5.99 21.26 19.66
N SER A 35 -7.31 21.14 19.64
CA SER A 35 -7.94 19.82 19.62
C SER A 35 -7.95 19.33 18.18
N ALA A 36 -7.01 18.44 17.87
CA ALA A 36 -7.06 17.60 16.69
C ALA A 36 -7.26 16.14 17.14
N PRO A 37 -8.39 15.81 17.81
CA PRO A 37 -8.62 14.45 18.24
C PRO A 37 -8.71 13.59 16.98
N THR A 38 -7.72 12.70 16.78
CA THR A 38 -7.53 11.78 15.64
C THR A 38 -6.69 12.24 14.43
N ALA A 39 -6.00 13.37 14.48
CA ALA A 39 -5.12 13.78 13.37
C ALA A 39 -3.76 13.05 13.39
N THR A 40 -3.74 11.72 13.28
CA THR A 40 -2.50 11.04 12.89
C THR A 40 -2.20 11.37 11.43
N CYS A 41 -0.91 11.50 11.12
CA CYS A 41 -0.49 11.60 9.74
C CYS A 41 -0.78 10.27 9.03
N THR A 42 -1.56 10.28 7.95
CA THR A 42 -1.88 9.04 7.21
C THR A 42 -0.66 8.41 6.54
N VAL A 43 0.47 9.11 6.47
CA VAL A 43 1.72 8.57 5.93
C VAL A 43 2.57 7.95 7.02
N CYS A 44 3.01 8.73 8.01
CA CYS A 44 3.99 8.31 9.01
C CYS A 44 3.40 7.83 10.33
N ASP A 45 2.07 7.84 10.48
CA ASP A 45 1.31 7.42 11.67
C ASP A 45 1.58 8.23 12.96
N SER A 46 2.46 9.22 12.92
CA SER A 46 2.74 10.08 14.07
C SER A 46 1.59 11.06 14.32
N HIS A 47 1.36 11.40 15.58
CA HIS A 47 0.54 12.54 15.99
C HIS A 47 1.38 13.82 15.91
N PRO A 48 1.15 14.72 14.92
CA PRO A 48 1.93 15.94 14.80
C PRO A 48 1.68 16.88 15.98
N ARG A 49 2.68 17.66 16.36
CA ARG A 49 2.51 18.75 17.32
C ARG A 49 2.06 20.01 16.59
N PHE A 50 1.10 20.72 17.17
CA PHE A 50 0.52 21.92 16.57
C PHE A 50 0.85 23.15 17.40
N GLN A 51 0.98 24.30 16.74
CA GLN A 51 1.10 25.60 17.38
C GLN A 51 0.12 26.60 16.75
N VAL A 52 -0.43 27.49 17.57
CA VAL A 52 -1.20 28.63 17.08
C VAL A 52 -0.26 29.78 16.78
N ALA A 53 -0.15 30.17 15.52
CA ALA A 53 0.68 31.27 15.05
C ALA A 53 -0.22 32.41 14.52
N GLY A 54 -0.55 33.36 15.39
CA GLY A 54 -1.50 34.43 15.06
C GLY A 54 -2.92 33.88 14.83
N ASN A 55 -3.40 33.93 13.59
CA ASN A 55 -4.74 33.46 13.19
C ASN A 55 -4.71 32.14 12.39
N VAL A 56 -3.61 31.39 12.46
CA VAL A 56 -3.45 30.09 11.79
C VAL A 56 -2.93 29.06 12.78
N VAL A 57 -3.09 27.78 12.45
CA VAL A 57 -2.44 26.65 13.13
C VAL A 57 -1.37 26.09 12.23
N GLU A 58 -0.18 25.84 12.78
CA GLU A 58 0.98 25.28 12.08
C GLU A 58 1.39 23.94 12.71
N VAL A 59 1.93 23.04 11.89
CA VAL A 59 2.53 21.78 12.39
C VAL A 59 4.01 22.04 12.69
N LEU A 60 4.48 21.64 13.86
CA LEU A 60 5.85 21.93 14.33
C LEU A 60 6.91 20.98 13.80
N ASP A 61 6.60 19.69 13.81
CA ASP A 61 7.56 18.64 13.45
C ASP A 61 7.38 18.26 11.97
N PRO A 62 8.48 18.04 11.22
CA PRO A 62 8.38 17.59 9.85
C PRO A 62 7.98 16.11 9.79
N CYS A 63 7.15 15.77 8.80
CA CYS A 63 6.89 14.38 8.46
C CYS A 63 8.19 13.72 7.98
N PRO A 64 8.58 12.54 8.50
CA PRO A 64 9.77 11.83 8.02
C PRO A 64 9.62 11.31 6.58
N TYR A 65 8.39 11.25 6.06
CA TYR A 65 8.06 10.75 4.72
C TYR A 65 7.22 11.78 3.94
N PRO A 66 7.73 12.99 3.67
CA PRO A 66 6.94 14.05 3.03
C PRO A 66 6.53 13.70 1.59
N ASN A 67 7.32 12.86 0.93
CA ASN A 67 7.08 12.37 -0.42
C ASN A 67 6.37 10.99 -0.46
N GLY A 68 5.93 10.48 0.70
CA GLY A 68 5.40 9.13 0.81
C GLY A 68 6.49 8.06 0.88
N ILE A 69 6.11 6.81 0.63
CA ILE A 69 6.96 5.62 0.74
C ILE A 69 6.78 4.74 -0.50
N THR A 70 7.85 4.54 -1.25
CA THR A 70 7.97 3.45 -2.24
C THR A 70 8.58 2.24 -1.55
N THR A 71 7.91 1.09 -1.58
CA THR A 71 8.45 -0.13 -0.94
C THR A 71 9.08 -1.04 -1.99
N LYS A 72 10.28 -1.53 -1.73
CA LYS A 72 10.98 -2.48 -2.60
C LYS A 72 11.25 -3.79 -1.88
N ILE A 73 10.83 -4.90 -2.45
CA ILE A 73 11.09 -6.25 -1.91
C ILE A 73 11.59 -7.19 -3.00
N ALA A 74 12.31 -8.23 -2.60
CA ALA A 74 12.79 -9.27 -3.50
C ALA A 74 12.10 -10.60 -3.18
N LEU A 75 11.58 -11.28 -4.21
CA LEU A 75 10.97 -12.60 -4.10
C LEU A 75 11.79 -13.63 -4.88
N SER A 76 12.22 -14.70 -4.21
CA SER A 76 12.89 -15.82 -4.87
C SER A 76 11.86 -16.81 -5.42
N VAL A 77 11.96 -17.13 -6.71
CA VAL A 77 11.05 -18.01 -7.45
C VAL A 77 11.85 -19.11 -8.16
N PRO A 78 12.55 -19.99 -7.43
CA PRO A 78 13.36 -21.04 -8.04
C PRO A 78 12.54 -22.09 -8.80
N SER A 79 11.24 -22.22 -8.51
CA SER A 79 10.37 -23.18 -9.20
C SER A 79 9.98 -22.75 -10.62
N GLY A 80 10.14 -21.46 -10.94
CA GLY A 80 9.56 -20.87 -12.16
C GLY A 80 8.03 -20.83 -12.14
N LYS A 81 7.40 -20.94 -10.97
CA LYS A 81 5.95 -20.87 -10.80
C LYS A 81 5.58 -19.92 -9.68
N LEU A 82 4.76 -18.94 -9.99
CA LEU A 82 4.14 -18.06 -9.02
C LEU A 82 2.74 -18.57 -8.68
N ILE A 83 2.38 -18.57 -7.40
CA ILE A 83 0.98 -18.50 -6.99
C ILE A 83 0.60 -17.03 -6.82
N VAL A 84 -0.52 -16.63 -7.44
CA VAL A 84 -1.05 -15.28 -7.40
C VAL A 84 -2.48 -15.34 -6.90
N THR A 85 -2.78 -14.56 -5.87
CA THR A 85 -4.11 -14.50 -5.25
C THR A 85 -4.29 -13.15 -4.54
N ASP A 86 -5.46 -12.89 -4.00
CA ASP A 86 -5.73 -11.73 -3.17
C ASP A 86 -5.19 -11.92 -1.73
N THR A 87 -5.16 -13.17 -1.22
CA THR A 87 -4.62 -13.45 0.11
C THR A 87 -3.92 -14.81 0.25
N LEU A 88 -2.65 -14.76 0.67
CA LEU A 88 -1.90 -15.95 1.13
C LEU A 88 -1.75 -15.99 2.65
N ARG A 89 -2.46 -15.14 3.39
CA ARG A 89 -2.34 -15.00 4.86
C ARG A 89 -2.57 -16.28 5.66
N PRO A 90 -3.40 -17.26 5.23
CA PRO A 90 -3.49 -18.54 5.92
C PRO A 90 -2.17 -19.33 5.97
N VAL A 91 -1.26 -19.11 5.01
CA VAL A 91 0.05 -19.80 4.92
C VAL A 91 1.22 -18.87 5.29
N TYR A 92 1.09 -17.59 4.98
CA TYR A 92 2.05 -16.54 5.30
C TYR A 92 1.43 -15.59 6.31
N TRP A 93 1.60 -15.92 7.59
CA TRP A 93 1.09 -15.13 8.68
C TRP A 93 2.20 -14.29 9.31
N TRP A 94 1.94 -13.00 9.48
CA TRP A 94 2.74 -12.11 10.32
C TRP A 94 1.91 -11.60 11.50
N ASP A 95 2.57 -11.34 12.61
CA ASP A 95 1.92 -10.65 13.72
C ASP A 95 1.77 -9.17 13.38
N ARG A 96 0.53 -8.74 13.12
CA ARG A 96 0.21 -7.33 12.86
C ARG A 96 0.54 -6.40 14.03
N HIS A 97 0.76 -6.93 15.23
CA HIS A 97 1.17 -6.16 16.40
C HIS A 97 2.71 -6.04 16.52
N ALA A 98 3.46 -6.77 15.69
CA ALA A 98 4.91 -6.64 15.61
C ALA A 98 5.36 -5.46 14.73
N VAL A 99 4.46 -4.88 13.92
CA VAL A 99 4.72 -3.63 13.21
C VAL A 99 4.40 -2.43 14.11
N ALA A 100 5.19 -1.36 13.99
CA ALA A 100 5.10 -0.23 14.90
C ALA A 100 3.96 0.74 14.55
N ALA A 101 3.61 0.83 13.27
CA ALA A 101 2.60 1.76 12.76
C ALA A 101 1.27 1.05 12.44
N ASP A 102 0.16 1.75 12.56
CA ASP A 102 -1.17 1.27 12.19
C ASP A 102 -1.24 0.96 10.69
N TYR A 103 -1.87 -0.17 10.32
CA TYR A 103 -1.98 -0.62 8.93
C TYR A 103 -2.80 0.32 8.03
N ASN A 104 -3.59 1.23 8.60
CA ASN A 104 -4.27 2.27 7.83
C ASN A 104 -3.35 3.44 7.46
N SER A 105 -2.12 3.48 7.97
CA SER A 105 -1.08 4.42 7.54
C SER A 105 -0.22 3.83 6.42
N THR A 106 0.35 4.68 5.57
CA THR A 106 1.31 4.25 4.55
C THR A 106 2.52 3.52 5.14
N LEU A 107 3.04 4.00 6.27
CA LEU A 107 4.15 3.36 6.97
C LEU A 107 3.77 1.97 7.47
N GLY A 108 2.60 1.79 8.06
CA GLY A 108 2.12 0.49 8.52
C GLY A 108 1.92 -0.50 7.36
N GLN A 109 1.44 -0.02 6.21
CA GLN A 109 1.37 -0.82 4.99
C GLN A 109 2.75 -1.23 4.50
N ALA A 110 3.72 -0.30 4.42
CA ALA A 110 5.09 -0.61 4.02
C ALA A 110 5.74 -1.65 4.95
N GLN A 111 5.56 -1.51 6.26
CA GLN A 111 6.03 -2.48 7.25
C GLN A 111 5.39 -3.86 7.08
N ALA A 112 4.10 -3.92 6.73
CA ALA A 112 3.43 -5.19 6.42
C ALA A 112 3.95 -5.84 5.14
N VAL A 113 4.22 -5.04 4.09
CA VAL A 113 4.87 -5.53 2.85
C VAL A 113 6.24 -6.13 3.15
N GLU A 114 7.06 -5.45 3.94
CA GLU A 114 8.38 -5.95 4.35
C GLU A 114 8.28 -7.22 5.21
N ALA A 115 7.33 -7.26 6.15
CA ALA A 115 7.11 -8.44 6.99
C ALA A 115 6.69 -9.67 6.18
N MET A 116 5.82 -9.49 5.19
CA MET A 116 5.41 -10.56 4.28
C MET A 116 6.55 -11.01 3.37
N ALA A 117 7.34 -10.07 2.85
CA ALA A 117 8.50 -10.39 2.03
C ALA A 117 9.54 -11.21 2.81
N ALA A 118 9.75 -10.91 4.09
CA ALA A 118 10.62 -11.69 4.97
C ALA A 118 10.14 -13.15 5.14
N LEU A 119 8.85 -13.41 4.94
CA LEU A 119 8.27 -14.76 4.93
C LEU A 119 8.30 -15.41 3.55
N GLY A 120 8.80 -14.73 2.51
CA GLY A 120 8.83 -15.21 1.12
C GLY A 120 7.51 -15.03 0.37
N CYS A 121 6.75 -13.99 0.69
CA CYS A 121 5.53 -13.59 -0.01
C CYS A 121 5.60 -12.10 -0.38
N ALA A 122 5.51 -11.79 -1.66
CA ALA A 122 5.23 -10.44 -2.11
C ALA A 122 3.76 -10.11 -1.78
N PHE A 123 3.54 -8.97 -1.13
CA PHE A 123 2.22 -8.54 -0.66
C PHE A 123 2.12 -7.04 -0.87
N GLY A 124 0.93 -6.53 -1.17
CA GLY A 124 0.71 -5.08 -1.19
C GLY A 124 -0.76 -4.70 -1.30
N PRO A 125 -1.15 -3.55 -0.71
CA PRO A 125 -2.50 -3.01 -0.83
C PRO A 125 -2.81 -2.61 -2.28
N ILE A 126 -4.03 -2.93 -2.71
CA ILE A 126 -4.68 -2.46 -3.93
C ILE A 126 -6.03 -1.85 -3.57
N LEU A 127 -6.56 -0.92 -4.35
CA LEU A 127 -7.83 -0.25 -4.01
C LEU A 127 -9.05 -0.98 -4.57
N HIS A 128 -8.97 -1.31 -5.84
CA HIS A 128 -9.99 -2.01 -6.61
C HIS A 128 -9.26 -3.17 -7.31
N GLY A 129 -9.98 -4.27 -7.58
CA GLY A 129 -9.40 -5.50 -8.12
C GLY A 129 -8.35 -5.24 -9.19
N ALA A 130 -7.30 -6.06 -9.21
CA ALA A 130 -6.13 -5.85 -10.05
C ALA A 130 -5.86 -7.08 -10.91
N GLY A 131 -4.94 -6.96 -11.85
CA GLY A 131 -4.37 -8.10 -12.57
C GLY A 131 -2.85 -8.10 -12.48
N LEU A 132 -2.26 -9.28 -12.59
CA LEU A 132 -0.84 -9.43 -12.92
C LEU A 132 -0.72 -9.47 -14.44
N TYR A 133 0.04 -8.55 -15.02
CA TYR A 133 0.25 -8.45 -16.47
C TYR A 133 1.70 -8.66 -16.82
N ARG A 134 1.98 -9.48 -17.84
CA ARG A 134 3.30 -9.58 -18.46
C ARG A 134 3.49 -8.44 -19.46
N THR A 135 4.50 -7.62 -19.26
CA THR A 135 4.87 -6.49 -20.14
C THR A 135 6.15 -6.75 -20.94
N GLY A 136 6.92 -7.78 -20.56
CA GLY A 136 8.08 -8.27 -21.29
C GLY A 136 8.47 -9.69 -20.84
N PRO A 137 9.58 -10.27 -21.35
CA PRO A 137 10.03 -11.60 -20.94
C PRO A 137 10.27 -11.72 -19.43
N ASP A 138 10.85 -10.66 -18.85
CA ASP A 138 11.28 -10.58 -17.45
C ASP A 138 10.66 -9.38 -16.72
N SER A 139 9.59 -8.79 -17.27
CA SER A 139 8.92 -7.60 -16.73
C SER A 139 7.42 -7.81 -16.65
N TYR A 140 6.86 -7.43 -15.50
CA TYR A 140 5.45 -7.57 -15.16
C TYR A 140 4.99 -6.34 -14.37
N ILE A 141 3.68 -6.15 -14.31
CA ILE A 141 3.05 -5.11 -13.48
C ILE A 141 1.82 -5.65 -12.78
N ILE A 142 1.53 -5.10 -11.60
CA ILE A 142 0.26 -5.28 -10.90
C ILE A 142 -0.53 -3.99 -11.08
N ALA A 143 -1.66 -4.07 -11.78
CA ALA A 143 -2.41 -2.90 -12.17
C ALA A 143 -3.92 -3.12 -12.14
N ASN A 144 -4.67 -2.07 -11.87
CA ASN A 144 -6.06 -1.93 -12.30
C ASN A 144 -6.06 -1.17 -13.62
N THR A 145 -6.95 -1.53 -14.54
CA THR A 145 -6.94 -1.04 -15.93
C THR A 145 -8.33 -0.59 -16.33
N ASP A 146 -8.39 0.22 -17.38
CA ASP A 146 -9.65 0.41 -18.08
C ASP A 146 -10.15 -0.93 -18.63
N LEU A 147 -11.46 -0.99 -18.83
CA LEU A 147 -12.11 -2.09 -19.52
C LEU A 147 -12.01 -1.86 -21.04
N ASP A 148 -11.81 -2.91 -21.80
CA ASP A 148 -11.83 -2.88 -23.26
C ASP A 148 -13.26 -2.90 -23.82
N GLU A 149 -13.40 -3.08 -25.14
CA GLU A 149 -14.69 -3.10 -25.83
C GLU A 149 -15.62 -4.25 -25.41
N ASN A 150 -15.09 -5.27 -24.72
CA ASN A 150 -15.83 -6.41 -24.18
C ASN A 150 -16.05 -6.29 -22.66
N ASP A 151 -15.80 -5.12 -22.08
CA ASP A 151 -15.76 -4.89 -20.64
C ASP A 151 -14.67 -5.71 -19.92
N ASP A 152 -13.60 -6.11 -20.63
CA ASP A 152 -12.49 -6.88 -20.07
C ASP A 152 -11.29 -5.99 -19.69
N PRO A 153 -10.72 -6.11 -18.47
CA PRO A 153 -9.53 -5.36 -18.08
C PRO A 153 -8.32 -5.68 -18.98
N SER A 154 -7.82 -4.70 -19.75
CA SER A 154 -6.68 -4.90 -20.65
C SER A 154 -5.68 -3.74 -20.63
N ILE A 155 -4.41 -4.06 -20.93
CA ILE A 155 -3.33 -3.09 -21.16
C ILE A 155 -2.77 -3.36 -22.56
N PRO A 156 -2.72 -2.36 -23.46
CA PRO A 156 -2.19 -2.55 -24.80
C PRO A 156 -0.77 -3.14 -24.78
N GLY A 157 -0.60 -4.28 -25.46
CA GLY A 157 0.69 -4.96 -25.57
C GLY A 157 1.10 -5.81 -24.35
N ALA A 158 0.28 -5.88 -23.30
CA ALA A 158 0.51 -6.75 -22.16
C ALA A 158 -0.43 -7.97 -22.18
N THR A 159 -0.01 -9.07 -21.54
CA THR A 159 -0.85 -10.26 -21.35
C THR A 159 -1.24 -10.39 -19.88
N ARG A 160 -2.55 -10.40 -19.57
CA ARG A 160 -3.03 -10.69 -18.21
C ARG A 160 -2.78 -12.16 -17.88
N LEU A 161 -2.06 -12.42 -16.79
CA LEU A 161 -1.70 -13.76 -16.33
C LEU A 161 -2.58 -14.23 -15.16
N ALA A 162 -3.06 -13.30 -14.35
CA ALA A 162 -3.89 -13.58 -13.19
C ALA A 162 -4.85 -12.42 -12.92
N ASN A 163 -5.99 -12.73 -12.33
CA ASN A 163 -6.91 -11.76 -11.74
C ASN A 163 -6.73 -11.76 -10.21
N ILE A 164 -6.82 -10.59 -9.59
CA ILE A 164 -6.70 -10.39 -8.14
C ILE A 164 -7.99 -9.74 -7.68
N SER A 165 -8.75 -10.45 -6.84
CA SER A 165 -10.03 -9.98 -6.32
C SER A 165 -9.88 -8.71 -5.49
N ALA A 166 -10.96 -7.94 -5.40
CA ALA A 166 -11.06 -6.79 -4.51
C ALA A 166 -11.50 -7.19 -3.08
N ASP A 167 -11.79 -8.46 -2.80
CA ASP A 167 -12.43 -8.88 -1.54
C ASP A 167 -11.62 -8.52 -0.29
N VAL A 168 -10.29 -8.52 -0.39
CA VAL A 168 -9.38 -8.17 0.70
C VAL A 168 -8.52 -6.94 0.43
N TRP A 169 -8.70 -6.27 -0.72
CA TRP A 169 -7.94 -5.07 -1.13
C TRP A 169 -6.41 -5.25 -1.09
N THR A 170 -5.93 -6.46 -1.40
CA THR A 170 -4.49 -6.77 -1.45
C THR A 170 -4.18 -7.73 -2.59
N TYR A 171 -2.93 -7.73 -3.05
CA TYR A 171 -2.36 -8.88 -3.76
C TYR A 171 -1.45 -9.68 -2.83
N SER A 172 -1.32 -10.98 -3.10
CA SER A 172 -0.37 -11.87 -2.45
C SER A 172 0.24 -12.82 -3.48
N ILE A 173 1.57 -12.83 -3.58
CA ILE A 173 2.31 -13.60 -4.59
C ILE A 173 3.49 -14.31 -3.93
N ALA A 174 3.66 -15.60 -4.22
CA ALA A 174 4.79 -16.38 -3.70
C ALA A 174 5.27 -17.40 -4.74
N ASP A 175 6.46 -17.97 -4.52
CA ASP A 175 6.87 -19.19 -5.21
C ASP A 175 5.92 -20.34 -4.84
N PHE A 176 5.39 -21.02 -5.85
CA PHE A 176 4.35 -22.04 -5.66
C PHE A 176 4.86 -23.23 -4.84
N GLU A 177 6.10 -23.67 -5.04
CA GLU A 177 6.68 -24.78 -4.29
C GLU A 177 6.97 -24.36 -2.85
N HIS A 178 7.40 -23.12 -2.62
CA HIS A 178 7.55 -22.57 -1.28
C HIS A 178 6.22 -22.50 -0.53
N TRP A 179 5.15 -22.04 -1.18
CA TRP A 179 3.80 -22.01 -0.59
C TRP A 179 3.31 -23.42 -0.20
N LYS A 180 3.47 -24.41 -1.08
CA LYS A 180 3.15 -25.82 -0.75
C LYS A 180 3.96 -26.34 0.42
N ALA A 181 5.27 -26.06 0.46
CA ALA A 181 6.15 -26.49 1.54
C ALA A 181 5.75 -25.90 2.91
N ARG A 182 5.04 -24.77 2.90
CA ARG A 182 4.49 -24.12 4.11
C ARG A 182 3.08 -24.59 4.48
N GLY A 183 2.53 -25.58 3.78
CA GLY A 183 1.21 -26.15 4.04
C GLY A 183 0.11 -25.67 3.09
N GLY A 184 0.44 -24.98 2.01
CA GLY A 184 -0.50 -24.71 0.94
C GLY A 184 -1.00 -25.98 0.24
N ASP A 185 -2.30 -26.05 -0.04
CA ASP A 185 -2.94 -27.18 -0.72
C ASP A 185 -3.49 -26.76 -2.10
N PRO A 186 -2.92 -27.24 -3.21
CA PRO A 186 -3.43 -26.94 -4.55
C PRO A 186 -4.90 -27.32 -4.76
N ALA A 187 -5.43 -28.28 -4.00
CA ALA A 187 -6.83 -28.67 -4.09
C ALA A 187 -7.79 -27.67 -3.42
N SER A 188 -7.27 -26.73 -2.62
CA SER A 188 -8.06 -25.68 -1.99
C SER A 188 -8.12 -24.38 -2.81
N LEU A 189 -7.46 -24.34 -3.98
CA LEU A 189 -7.45 -23.16 -4.83
C LEU A 189 -8.83 -22.93 -5.45
N ASP A 190 -9.26 -21.67 -5.49
CA ASP A 190 -10.52 -21.25 -6.09
C ASP A 190 -10.34 -20.66 -7.50
N SER A 191 -11.39 -20.05 -8.05
CA SER A 191 -11.37 -19.48 -9.40
C SER A 191 -10.56 -18.19 -9.54
N PHE A 192 -10.19 -17.55 -8.43
CA PHE A 192 -9.40 -16.31 -8.41
C PHE A 192 -7.92 -16.58 -8.15
N ASP A 193 -7.57 -17.78 -7.68
CA ASP A 193 -6.20 -18.22 -7.56
C ASP A 193 -5.60 -18.61 -8.92
N ALA A 194 -4.40 -18.12 -9.22
CA ALA A 194 -3.69 -18.43 -10.45
C ALA A 194 -2.29 -19.00 -10.17
N ILE A 195 -1.92 -20.05 -10.90
CA ILE A 195 -0.56 -20.54 -10.99
C ILE A 195 0.02 -20.04 -12.33
N VAL A 196 1.05 -19.21 -12.24
CA VAL A 196 1.65 -18.52 -13.39
C VAL A 196 3.06 -19.03 -13.62
N ASP A 197 3.33 -19.54 -14.83
CA ASP A 197 4.68 -19.89 -15.26
C ASP A 197 5.51 -18.64 -15.55
N VAL A 198 6.71 -18.57 -14.97
CA VAL A 198 7.70 -17.50 -15.13
C VAL A 198 9.11 -18.10 -15.26
N ALA A 199 10.09 -17.29 -15.66
CA ALA A 199 11.49 -17.71 -15.62
C ALA A 199 11.94 -17.91 -14.16
N PRO A 200 12.63 -19.02 -13.82
CA PRO A 200 13.18 -19.16 -12.48
C PRO A 200 14.18 -18.04 -12.15
N GLY A 201 14.08 -17.45 -10.96
CA GLY A 201 14.92 -16.32 -10.61
C GLY A 201 14.52 -15.56 -9.36
N VAL A 202 15.10 -14.39 -9.17
CA VAL A 202 14.73 -13.41 -8.14
C VAL A 202 14.05 -12.24 -8.80
N TYR A 203 12.90 -11.83 -8.26
CA TYR A 203 12.08 -10.74 -8.77
C TYR A 203 12.05 -9.57 -7.77
N GLU A 204 12.41 -8.37 -8.21
CA GLU A 204 12.18 -7.14 -7.45
C GLU A 204 10.76 -6.65 -7.69
N PHE A 205 10.03 -6.40 -6.61
CA PHE A 205 8.74 -5.74 -6.61
C PHE A 205 8.95 -4.31 -6.10
N THR A 206 8.63 -3.31 -6.93
CA THR A 206 8.56 -1.91 -6.53
C THR A 206 7.10 -1.51 -6.38
N HIS A 207 6.64 -1.28 -5.16
CA HIS A 207 5.26 -0.97 -4.81
C HIS A 207 5.06 0.53 -4.56
N HIS A 208 4.06 1.12 -5.23
CA HIS A 208 3.89 2.57 -5.37
C HIS A 208 2.76 3.16 -4.53
N SER A 209 1.87 2.35 -3.94
CA SER A 209 0.65 2.85 -3.27
C SER A 209 0.93 3.86 -2.15
N GLY A 210 2.13 3.85 -1.58
CA GLY A 210 2.54 4.78 -0.54
C GLY A 210 3.14 6.10 -1.02
N GLU A 211 3.38 6.28 -2.32
CA GLU A 211 3.96 7.51 -2.85
C GLU A 211 2.97 8.68 -2.76
N ARG A 212 3.48 9.90 -2.48
CA ARG A 212 2.62 11.08 -2.35
C ARG A 212 1.87 11.43 -3.63
N SER A 213 2.46 11.11 -4.78
CA SER A 213 1.88 11.33 -6.10
C SER A 213 0.99 10.18 -6.57
N PHE A 214 0.86 9.10 -5.79
CA PHE A 214 0.03 7.96 -6.18
C PHE A 214 -1.45 8.32 -6.07
N VAL A 215 -2.17 8.17 -7.18
CA VAL A 215 -3.62 8.40 -7.26
C VAL A 215 -4.28 7.08 -7.61
N GLY A 216 -4.67 6.34 -6.58
CA GLY A 216 -5.09 4.96 -6.74
C GLY A 216 -6.51 4.76 -7.29
N ASP A 217 -7.27 5.84 -7.38
CA ASP A 217 -8.61 5.96 -7.97
C ASP A 217 -8.60 6.81 -9.26
N ALA A 218 -7.42 7.03 -9.85
CA ALA A 218 -7.30 7.78 -11.09
C ALA A 218 -8.11 7.12 -12.21
N SER A 219 -8.67 7.95 -13.10
CA SER A 219 -9.21 7.46 -14.36
C SER A 219 -8.08 6.85 -15.19
N GLY A 220 -8.26 5.62 -15.67
CA GLY A 220 -7.27 4.94 -16.48
C GLY A 220 -6.57 3.78 -15.76
N THR A 221 -5.42 3.40 -16.32
CA THR A 221 -4.57 2.36 -15.73
C THR A 221 -3.84 2.88 -14.49
N VAL A 222 -4.05 2.22 -13.36
CA VAL A 222 -3.36 2.45 -12.09
C VAL A 222 -2.38 1.31 -11.84
N ILE A 223 -1.08 1.61 -11.83
CA ILE A 223 -0.02 0.62 -11.59
C ILE A 223 0.35 0.63 -10.11
N PHE A 224 -0.04 -0.40 -9.38
CA PHE A 224 0.29 -0.57 -7.96
C PHE A 224 1.72 -1.05 -7.74
N ALA A 225 2.24 -1.89 -8.64
CA ALA A 225 3.61 -2.38 -8.56
C ALA A 225 4.24 -2.68 -9.91
N HIS A 226 5.53 -2.41 -10.03
CA HIS A 226 6.40 -2.96 -11.08
C HIS A 226 7.12 -4.20 -10.55
N VAL A 227 7.28 -5.21 -11.41
CA VAL A 227 7.93 -6.47 -11.06
C VAL A 227 8.94 -6.81 -12.14
N GLU A 228 10.21 -6.95 -11.76
CA GLU A 228 11.32 -7.19 -12.69
C GLU A 228 12.19 -8.34 -12.19
N ARG A 229 12.58 -9.24 -13.09
CA ARG A 229 13.57 -10.26 -12.75
C ARG A 229 14.96 -9.64 -12.68
N ILE A 230 15.66 -9.83 -11.56
CA ILE A 230 16.98 -9.26 -11.29
C ILE A 230 18.11 -10.30 -11.17
N ALA A 231 17.77 -11.59 -11.08
CA ALA A 231 18.72 -12.73 -11.11
C ALA A 231 18.03 -14.00 -11.64
#